data_AF-Q4KD11-F1
#
_entry.id   AF-Q4KD11-F1
#
_cell.length_a   1.000
_cell.length_b   1.000
_cell.length_c   1.000
_cell.angle_alpha   90.00
_cell.angle_beta   90.00
_cell.angle_gamma   90.00
#
_symmetry.space_group_name_H-M   'P 1'
#
loop_
_entity.id
_entity.type
_entity.pdbx_description
1 polymer ?
#
loop_
_entity_poly.entity_id
_entity_poly.type
_entity_poly.pdbx_seq_one_letter_code
_entity_poly.pdbx_strand_id
1 'polypeptide(L)'
;MPATLRTCTPLFWSTDLGIDYGAPTLQLRDLLPVVGEQSSAFFQRQDGIVLGETLQLIWCPPLADLNGWNEQPSEIALSHLLHVRITGPAAEPPAPRHANHHGRLRYRFQVLSCQPLPEALRAQPLAPNAWHLPLISGEQGSCLTWDDIHECERAEVQGLIYLCAYGRYESYMEMFIEAVGEQLFGLLSVHLGPGGDDYQFGRRALEGAELRAIRRALDMARPLKDSQPGYLVP
;
A
#
# COMPACT_ATOMS: atom_id res chain seq x y z
N MET A 1 -20.08 14.67 7.08
CA MET A 1 -19.18 13.88 6.22
C MET A 1 -18.97 12.54 6.91
N PRO A 2 -19.09 11.38 6.23
CA PRO A 2 -18.73 10.11 6.85
C PRO A 2 -17.26 10.18 7.30
N ALA A 3 -16.95 9.60 8.45
CA ALA A 3 -15.58 9.55 8.95
C ALA A 3 -14.69 8.82 7.94
N THR A 4 -13.55 9.41 7.58
CA THR A 4 -12.56 8.78 6.73
C THR A 4 -12.05 7.53 7.44
N LEU A 5 -12.22 6.36 6.83
CA LEU A 5 -11.69 5.14 7.41
C LEU A 5 -10.16 5.19 7.37
N ARG A 6 -9.52 4.77 8.46
CA ARG A 6 -8.07 4.67 8.49
C ARG A 6 -7.60 3.59 7.52
N THR A 7 -6.63 3.94 6.69
CA THR A 7 -5.97 3.00 5.78
C THR A 7 -4.67 2.52 6.41
N CYS A 8 -4.38 1.22 6.30
CA CYS A 8 -3.09 0.64 6.63
C CYS A 8 -2.80 -0.55 5.72
N THR A 9 -1.52 -0.91 5.64
CA THR A 9 -1.08 -2.16 5.01
C THR A 9 -0.60 -3.08 6.11
N PRO A 10 -1.16 -4.29 6.26
CA PRO A 10 -0.60 -5.27 7.17
C PRO A 10 0.84 -5.59 6.78
N LEU A 11 1.68 -5.92 7.76
CA LEU A 11 3.06 -6.34 7.51
C LEU A 11 3.15 -7.63 6.70
N PHE A 12 2.27 -8.59 7.02
CA PHE A 12 2.21 -9.89 6.38
C PHE A 12 0.78 -10.38 6.38
N TRP A 13 0.34 -10.89 5.25
CA TRP A 13 -0.89 -11.68 5.18
C TRP A 13 -0.62 -13.07 5.74
N SER A 14 -1.57 -13.61 6.51
CA SER A 14 -1.35 -14.90 7.17
C SER A 14 -1.09 -16.02 6.15
N THR A 15 0.09 -16.61 6.21
CA THR A 15 0.54 -17.73 5.36
C THR A 15 -0.04 -19.09 5.78
N ASP A 16 -0.83 -19.13 6.85
CA ASP A 16 -1.40 -20.35 7.44
C ASP A 16 -2.57 -20.96 6.62
N LEU A 17 -2.84 -20.44 5.42
CA LEU A 17 -3.94 -20.91 4.56
C LEU A 17 -3.63 -22.25 3.85
N GLY A 18 -2.46 -22.84 4.09
CA GLY A 18 -2.07 -24.09 3.43
C GLY A 18 -1.76 -23.94 1.94
N ILE A 19 -1.46 -22.70 1.51
CA ILE A 19 -1.10 -22.38 0.13
C ILE A 19 0.32 -22.88 -0.14
N ASP A 20 0.49 -23.63 -1.23
CA ASP A 20 1.81 -23.98 -1.75
C ASP A 20 2.40 -22.81 -2.54
N TYR A 21 3.04 -21.88 -1.84
CA TYR A 21 3.73 -20.74 -2.46
C TYR A 21 4.91 -21.15 -3.38
N GLY A 22 5.30 -22.43 -3.39
CA GLY A 22 6.27 -22.98 -4.33
C GLY A 22 5.66 -23.42 -5.66
N ALA A 23 4.33 -23.39 -5.81
CA ALA A 23 3.67 -23.77 -7.04
C ALA A 23 4.05 -22.81 -8.19
N PRO A 24 4.24 -23.34 -9.43
CA PRO A 24 4.61 -22.51 -10.58
C PRO A 24 3.51 -21.51 -10.97
N THR A 25 2.27 -21.80 -10.57
CA THR A 25 1.12 -20.93 -10.79
C THR A 25 0.19 -20.98 -9.58
N LEU A 26 -0.30 -19.83 -9.14
CA LEU A 26 -1.30 -19.68 -8.08
C LEU A 26 -2.54 -18.97 -8.63
N GLN A 27 -3.71 -19.40 -8.17
CA GLN A 27 -4.97 -18.74 -8.50
C GLN A 27 -5.22 -17.61 -7.51
N LEU A 28 -5.39 -16.38 -7.98
CA LEU A 28 -5.57 -15.21 -7.14
C LEU A 28 -6.75 -15.36 -6.16
N ARG A 29 -7.87 -15.89 -6.65
CA ARG A 29 -9.08 -16.14 -5.85
C ARG A 29 -8.85 -17.07 -4.63
N ASP A 30 -7.84 -17.93 -4.69
CA ASP A 30 -7.51 -18.86 -3.61
C ASP A 30 -6.67 -18.17 -2.51
N LEU A 31 -6.12 -16.98 -2.79
CA LEU A 31 -5.32 -16.17 -1.88
C LEU A 31 -6.11 -15.04 -1.20
N LEU A 32 -7.16 -14.55 -1.86
CA LEU A 32 -7.90 -13.38 -1.43
C LEU A 32 -8.78 -13.66 -0.20
N PRO A 33 -8.83 -12.75 0.78
CA PRO A 33 -9.83 -12.82 1.85
C PRO A 33 -11.26 -12.77 1.30
N VAL A 34 -12.11 -13.69 1.77
CA VAL A 34 -13.49 -13.84 1.30
C VAL A 34 -14.44 -12.93 2.08
N VAL A 35 -15.30 -12.20 1.37
CA VAL A 35 -16.31 -11.31 1.98
C VAL A 35 -17.28 -12.09 2.85
N GLY A 36 -17.54 -11.58 4.06
CA GLY A 36 -18.39 -12.21 5.07
C GLY A 36 -17.62 -13.16 5.99
N GLU A 37 -16.45 -13.64 5.57
CA GLU A 37 -15.63 -14.55 6.36
C GLU A 37 -14.65 -13.83 7.28
N GLN A 38 -14.01 -14.61 8.15
CA GLN A 38 -12.96 -14.12 9.03
C GLN A 38 -11.60 -14.46 8.47
N SER A 39 -10.70 -13.48 8.55
CA SER A 39 -9.30 -13.64 8.20
C SER A 39 -8.43 -12.97 9.26
N SER A 40 -7.12 -13.02 9.08
CA SER A 40 -6.17 -12.39 9.98
C SER A 40 -4.90 -11.97 9.28
N ALA A 41 -4.25 -10.95 9.81
CA ALA A 41 -2.98 -10.44 9.30
C ALA A 41 -2.11 -9.94 10.45
N PHE A 42 -0.83 -9.77 10.18
CA PHE A 42 0.14 -9.24 11.13
C PHE A 42 0.29 -7.73 10.97
N PHE A 43 0.37 -7.03 12.08
CA PHE A 43 0.47 -5.58 12.16
C PHE A 43 1.69 -5.18 12.97
N GLN A 44 2.20 -3.98 12.72
CA GLN A 44 3.19 -3.36 13.59
C GLN A 44 2.54 -2.97 14.91
N ARG A 45 3.33 -2.97 15.98
CA ARG A 45 2.84 -2.52 17.29
C ARG A 45 2.40 -1.06 17.27
N GLN A 46 3.07 -0.23 16.46
CA GLN A 46 2.79 1.19 16.32
C GLN A 46 1.52 1.49 15.51
N ASP A 47 0.96 0.50 14.81
CA ASP A 47 -0.30 0.65 14.08
C ASP A 47 -1.48 0.89 15.03
N GLY A 48 -1.34 0.66 16.34
CA GLY A 48 -2.36 1.04 17.32
C GLY A 48 -3.75 0.49 17.02
N ILE A 49 -3.83 -0.78 16.57
CA ILE A 49 -5.09 -1.42 16.15
C ILE A 49 -6.07 -1.48 17.33
N VAL A 50 -7.29 -0.95 17.11
CA VAL A 50 -8.37 -0.88 18.09
C VAL A 50 -9.43 -1.95 17.82
N LEU A 51 -9.83 -2.68 18.85
CA LEU A 51 -10.87 -3.71 18.71
C LEU A 51 -12.22 -3.09 18.37
N GLY A 52 -12.93 -3.68 17.41
CA GLY A 52 -14.24 -3.23 16.96
C GLY A 52 -14.20 -2.11 15.92
N GLU A 53 -13.03 -1.52 15.63
CA GLU A 53 -12.87 -0.50 14.60
C GLU A 53 -13.02 -1.09 13.19
N THR A 54 -13.37 -0.25 12.23
CA THR A 54 -13.38 -0.59 10.80
C THR A 54 -12.19 0.08 10.12
N LEU A 55 -11.41 -0.71 9.39
CA LEU A 55 -10.20 -0.27 8.69
C LEU A 55 -10.32 -0.51 7.19
N GLN A 56 -9.54 0.24 6.43
CA GLN A 56 -9.19 -0.09 5.06
C GLN A 56 -7.82 -0.78 5.06
N LEU A 57 -7.76 -2.02 4.57
CA LEU A 57 -6.50 -2.74 4.42
C LEU A 57 -6.13 -2.82 2.96
N ILE A 58 -4.88 -2.52 2.63
CA ILE A 58 -4.32 -2.81 1.32
C ILE A 58 -3.78 -4.25 1.36
N TRP A 59 -4.40 -5.13 0.60
CA TRP A 59 -3.93 -6.48 0.33
C TRP A 59 -3.00 -6.47 -0.88
N CYS A 60 -1.83 -7.06 -0.69
CA CYS A 60 -0.80 -7.21 -1.72
C CYS A 60 -0.61 -8.69 -2.02
N PRO A 61 -0.32 -9.08 -3.27
CA PRO A 61 0.01 -10.46 -3.56
C PRO A 61 1.36 -10.89 -2.95
N PRO A 62 1.66 -12.20 -2.90
CA PRO A 62 2.71 -12.73 -2.02
C PRO A 62 4.13 -12.23 -2.27
N LEU A 63 4.55 -11.99 -3.51
CA LEU A 63 5.90 -11.50 -3.78
C LEU A 63 6.04 -10.04 -3.30
N ALA A 64 5.03 -9.22 -3.55
CA ALA A 64 4.93 -7.86 -3.06
C ALA A 64 4.75 -7.77 -1.54
N ASP A 65 4.06 -8.73 -0.92
CA ASP A 65 3.95 -8.82 0.55
C ASP A 65 5.31 -9.08 1.20
N LEU A 66 6.19 -9.82 0.52
CA LEU A 66 7.53 -10.15 1.03
C LEU A 66 8.59 -9.10 0.69
N ASN A 67 8.54 -8.53 -0.51
CA ASN A 67 9.63 -7.71 -1.04
C ASN A 67 9.22 -6.26 -1.35
N GLY A 68 7.94 -5.92 -1.23
CA GLY A 68 7.40 -4.61 -1.61
C GLY A 68 6.94 -4.53 -3.07
N TRP A 69 6.17 -3.49 -3.38
CA TRP A 69 5.63 -3.25 -4.73
C TRP A 69 6.69 -2.82 -5.75
N ASN A 70 7.85 -2.34 -5.30
CA ASN A 70 8.98 -1.93 -6.14
C ASN A 70 9.74 -3.09 -6.81
N GLU A 71 9.31 -4.34 -6.67
CA GLU A 71 9.96 -5.46 -7.38
C GLU A 71 9.08 -6.11 -8.46
N GLN A 72 7.76 -5.89 -8.41
CA GLN A 72 6.80 -6.62 -9.24
C GLN A 72 5.55 -5.77 -9.58
N PRO A 73 5.65 -4.78 -10.48
CA PRO A 73 4.51 -3.98 -10.95
C PRO A 73 3.26 -4.77 -11.35
N SER A 74 3.40 -5.96 -11.94
CA SER A 74 2.25 -6.79 -12.28
C SER A 74 1.43 -7.24 -11.07
N GLU A 75 2.05 -7.40 -9.91
CA GLU A 75 1.34 -7.71 -8.67
C GLU A 75 0.58 -6.52 -8.10
N ILE A 76 1.12 -5.31 -8.29
CA ILE A 76 0.43 -4.08 -7.91
C ILE A 76 -0.95 -4.02 -8.58
N ALA A 77 -1.04 -4.46 -9.84
CA ALA A 77 -2.28 -4.53 -10.60
C ALA A 77 -3.30 -5.54 -10.03
N LEU A 78 -2.83 -6.52 -9.25
CA LEU A 78 -3.64 -7.57 -8.63
C LEU A 78 -3.91 -7.30 -7.14
N SER A 79 -3.38 -6.20 -6.58
CA SER A 79 -3.66 -5.77 -5.21
C SER A 79 -5.14 -5.46 -5.01
N HIS A 80 -5.61 -5.61 -3.76
CA HIS A 80 -7.01 -5.41 -3.38
C HIS A 80 -7.12 -4.45 -2.21
N LEU A 81 -8.21 -3.69 -2.16
CA LEU A 81 -8.61 -2.92 -1.01
C LEU A 81 -9.70 -3.68 -0.25
N LEU A 82 -9.44 -3.97 1.02
CA LEU A 82 -10.42 -4.58 1.91
C LEU A 82 -11.00 -3.53 2.85
N HIS A 83 -12.30 -3.60 3.12
CA HIS A 83 -12.86 -3.03 4.34
C HIS A 83 -13.06 -4.14 5.34
N VAL A 84 -12.53 -3.97 6.54
CA VAL A 84 -12.56 -5.02 7.55
C VAL A 84 -12.97 -4.46 8.90
N ARG A 85 -13.64 -5.28 9.71
CA ARG A 85 -13.89 -4.98 11.12
C ARG A 85 -12.97 -5.80 12.01
N ILE A 86 -12.17 -5.14 12.83
CA ILE A 86 -11.28 -5.82 13.77
C ILE A 86 -12.12 -6.51 14.85
N THR A 87 -11.94 -7.83 14.98
CA THR A 87 -12.73 -8.67 15.91
C THR A 87 -11.97 -9.04 17.18
N GLY A 88 -10.64 -9.05 17.14
CA GLY A 88 -9.83 -9.49 18.28
C GLY A 88 -8.40 -9.84 17.88
N PRO A 89 -7.54 -10.17 18.85
CA PRO A 89 -6.28 -10.86 18.56
C PRO A 89 -6.56 -12.23 17.93
N ALA A 90 -5.69 -12.64 17.01
CA ALA A 90 -5.71 -13.99 16.44
C ALA A 90 -4.71 -14.90 17.16
N ALA A 91 -4.93 -16.21 17.08
CA ALA A 91 -3.97 -17.17 17.58
C ALA A 91 -2.65 -17.07 16.80
N GLU A 92 -1.54 -17.28 17.51
CA GLU A 92 -0.23 -17.38 16.89
C GLU A 92 -0.19 -18.58 15.92
N PRO A 93 0.53 -18.47 14.79
CA PRO A 93 0.70 -19.58 13.87
C PRO A 93 1.41 -20.77 14.56
N PRO A 94 1.13 -22.01 14.12
CA PRO A 94 1.79 -23.20 14.65
C PRO A 94 3.31 -23.14 14.42
N ALA A 95 4.08 -23.74 15.33
CA ALA A 95 5.53 -23.81 15.20
C ALA A 95 5.96 -24.77 14.06
N PRO A 96 7.08 -24.50 13.36
CA PRO A 96 8.04 -23.42 13.59
C PRO A 96 7.58 -22.06 13.03
N ARG A 97 7.89 -20.98 13.74
CA ARG A 97 7.55 -19.62 13.30
C ARG A 97 8.52 -19.17 12.22
N HIS A 98 8.00 -18.53 11.18
CA HIS A 98 8.84 -17.77 10.26
C HIS A 98 9.44 -16.58 11.00
N ALA A 99 10.72 -16.26 10.72
CA ALA A 99 11.45 -15.22 11.45
C ALA A 99 10.75 -13.86 11.39
N ASN A 100 10.08 -13.58 10.27
CA ASN A 100 9.34 -12.35 10.00
C ASN A 100 8.15 -12.11 10.94
N HIS A 101 7.64 -13.15 11.60
CA HIS A 101 6.50 -13.04 12.52
C HIS A 101 6.92 -12.70 13.96
N HIS A 102 8.22 -12.73 14.29
CA HIS A 102 8.67 -12.49 15.67
C HIS A 102 8.37 -11.07 16.15
N GLY A 103 7.69 -10.97 17.29
CA GLY A 103 7.32 -9.69 17.90
C GLY A 103 6.22 -8.92 17.17
N ARG A 104 5.57 -9.53 16.17
CA ARG A 104 4.44 -8.92 15.44
C ARG A 104 3.12 -9.31 16.09
N LEU A 105 2.12 -8.44 15.98
CA LEU A 105 0.80 -8.67 16.54
C LEU A 105 -0.14 -9.15 15.45
N ARG A 106 -0.78 -10.31 15.66
CA ARG A 106 -1.77 -10.84 14.73
C ARG A 106 -3.18 -10.48 15.19
N TYR A 107 -3.97 -9.88 14.31
CA TYR A 107 -5.36 -9.55 14.57
C TYR A 107 -6.29 -10.30 13.63
N ARG A 108 -7.40 -10.78 14.17
CA ARG A 108 -8.52 -11.36 13.42
C ARG A 108 -9.50 -10.27 13.05
N PHE A 109 -10.00 -10.30 11.83
CA PHE A 109 -11.00 -9.38 11.34
C PHE A 109 -12.05 -10.08 10.49
N GLN A 110 -13.23 -9.47 10.41
CA GLN A 110 -14.27 -9.85 9.46
C GLN A 110 -14.10 -9.03 8.18
N VAL A 111 -14.12 -9.69 7.02
CA VAL A 111 -14.04 -9.03 5.72
C VAL A 111 -15.43 -8.50 5.36
N LEU A 112 -15.56 -7.19 5.21
CA LEU A 112 -16.81 -6.52 4.87
C LEU A 112 -16.91 -6.27 3.36
N SER A 113 -15.79 -5.96 2.72
CA SER A 113 -15.68 -5.80 1.27
C SER A 113 -14.27 -6.19 0.81
N CYS A 114 -14.16 -6.59 -0.46
CA CYS A 114 -12.92 -6.89 -1.14
C CYS A 114 -13.08 -6.43 -2.60
N GLN A 115 -12.26 -5.49 -3.03
CA GLN A 115 -12.33 -4.89 -4.37
C GLN A 115 -10.93 -4.69 -4.95
N PRO A 116 -10.73 -4.76 -6.27
CA PRO A 116 -9.45 -4.44 -6.90
C PRO A 116 -8.98 -3.04 -6.53
N LEU A 117 -7.71 -2.90 -6.13
CA LEU A 117 -7.16 -1.64 -5.65
C LEU A 117 -7.20 -0.53 -6.73
N PRO A 118 -6.77 -0.78 -8.00
CA PRO A 118 -6.83 0.27 -9.03
C PRO A 118 -8.24 0.80 -9.29
N GLU A 119 -9.25 -0.07 -9.21
CA GLU A 119 -10.66 0.32 -9.35
C GLU A 119 -11.11 1.16 -8.15
N ALA A 120 -10.80 0.73 -6.93
CA ALA A 120 -11.13 1.44 -5.70
C ALA A 120 -10.50 2.85 -5.64
N LEU A 121 -9.26 2.99 -6.13
CA LEU A 121 -8.54 4.26 -6.23
C LEU A 121 -9.26 5.24 -7.17
N ARG A 122 -9.69 4.77 -8.35
CA ARG A 122 -10.42 5.61 -9.32
C ARG A 122 -11.81 5.99 -8.86
N ALA A 123 -12.47 5.12 -8.10
CA ALA A 123 -13.81 5.35 -7.58
C ALA A 123 -13.86 6.46 -6.51
N GLN A 124 -12.70 6.95 -6.03
CA GLN A 124 -12.66 7.98 -5.00
C GLN A 124 -13.19 9.32 -5.51
N PRO A 125 -14.07 9.99 -4.74
CA PRO A 125 -14.51 11.34 -5.07
C PRO A 125 -13.34 12.33 -4.96
N LEU A 126 -13.36 13.37 -5.79
CA LEU A 126 -12.38 14.45 -5.67
C LEU A 126 -12.56 15.17 -4.32
N ALA A 127 -11.49 15.20 -3.53
CA ALA A 127 -11.45 15.82 -2.21
C ALA A 127 -10.18 16.68 -2.08
N PRO A 128 -10.28 18.02 -2.16
CA PRO A 128 -9.13 18.93 -2.12
C PRO A 128 -8.26 18.82 -0.86
N ASN A 129 -8.83 18.36 0.25
CA ASN A 129 -8.14 18.18 1.52
C ASN A 129 -8.07 16.71 1.93
N ALA A 130 -8.05 15.78 0.97
CA ALA A 130 -7.97 14.34 1.25
C ALA A 130 -6.72 14.01 2.10
N TRP A 131 -5.59 14.61 1.73
CA TRP A 131 -4.29 14.47 2.37
C TRP A 131 -3.30 15.50 1.80
N HIS A 132 -2.14 15.63 2.43
CA HIS A 132 -1.03 16.45 1.95
C HIS A 132 0.26 15.63 1.93
N LEU A 133 1.18 15.98 1.03
CA LEU A 133 2.49 15.35 0.99
C LEU A 133 3.26 15.68 2.29
N PRO A 134 3.95 14.70 2.89
CA PRO A 134 4.70 14.94 4.12
C PRO A 134 5.81 15.98 3.90
N LEU A 135 5.96 16.87 4.88
CA LEU A 135 7.02 17.87 4.94
C LEU A 135 8.13 17.42 5.89
N ILE A 136 9.38 17.62 5.48
CA ILE A 136 10.55 17.49 6.35
C ILE A 136 10.86 18.88 6.87
N SER A 137 10.95 19.04 8.19
CA SER A 137 11.41 20.29 8.81
C SER A 137 12.88 20.16 9.20
N GLY A 138 13.71 21.11 8.78
CA GLY A 138 15.13 21.19 9.14
C GLY A 138 15.57 22.61 9.48
N GLU A 139 16.85 22.78 9.80
CA GLU A 139 17.44 24.09 10.14
C GLU A 139 17.31 25.13 9.02
N GLN A 140 17.20 24.67 7.77
CA GLN A 140 17.08 25.51 6.57
C GLN A 140 15.62 25.76 6.15
N GLY A 141 14.65 25.38 6.98
CA GLY A 141 13.22 25.47 6.69
C GLY A 141 12.59 24.10 6.41
N SER A 142 11.37 24.12 5.87
CA SER A 142 10.64 22.91 5.50
C SER A 142 10.65 22.68 3.98
N CYS A 143 10.82 21.42 3.57
CA CYS A 143 10.70 20.97 2.18
C CYS A 143 9.79 19.74 2.09
N LEU A 144 9.31 19.41 0.89
CA LEU A 144 8.55 18.17 0.70
C LEU A 144 9.52 16.99 0.74
N THR A 145 9.07 15.87 1.32
CA THR A 145 9.80 14.59 1.27
C THR A 145 10.22 14.20 -0.15
N TRP A 146 9.34 14.44 -1.13
CA TRP A 146 9.58 14.21 -2.55
C TRP A 146 10.62 15.14 -3.20
N ASP A 147 11.01 16.25 -2.56
CA ASP A 147 12.07 17.11 -3.07
C ASP A 147 13.46 16.47 -2.88
N ASP A 148 13.62 15.61 -1.87
CA ASP A 148 14.90 15.01 -1.43
C ASP A 148 15.03 13.52 -1.79
N ILE A 149 14.50 13.14 -2.96
CA ILE A 149 14.63 11.79 -3.52
C ILE A 149 15.97 11.60 -4.24
N HIS A 150 16.51 10.37 -4.18
CA HIS A 150 17.74 9.99 -4.88
C HIS A 150 17.55 8.85 -5.88
N GLU A 151 16.62 7.94 -5.60
CA GLU A 151 16.18 6.90 -6.51
C GLU A 151 14.67 7.02 -6.71
N CYS A 152 14.23 6.83 -7.95
CA CYS A 152 12.84 7.03 -8.36
C CYS A 152 12.53 6.13 -9.54
N GLU A 153 11.44 5.38 -9.43
CA GLU A 153 11.00 4.45 -10.46
C GLU A 153 9.49 4.54 -10.65
N ARG A 154 9.01 4.17 -11.84
CA ARG A 154 7.59 4.21 -12.16
C ARG A 154 7.15 3.06 -13.05
N ALA A 155 5.91 2.64 -12.88
CA ALA A 155 5.23 1.69 -13.74
C ALA A 155 3.83 2.16 -14.10
N GLU A 156 3.33 1.71 -15.25
CA GLU A 156 1.92 1.85 -15.62
C GLU A 156 1.14 0.65 -15.06
N VAL A 157 0.19 0.91 -14.17
CA VAL A 157 -0.62 -0.10 -13.49
C VAL A 157 -2.08 0.11 -13.88
N GLN A 158 -2.54 -0.70 -14.84
CA GLN A 158 -3.90 -0.65 -15.40
C GLN A 158 -4.33 0.74 -15.91
N GLY A 159 -3.40 1.64 -16.27
CA GLY A 159 -3.70 3.01 -16.68
C GLY A 159 -3.64 4.07 -15.56
N LEU A 160 -3.14 3.68 -14.38
CA LEU A 160 -2.61 4.61 -13.38
C LEU A 160 -1.08 4.59 -13.44
N ILE A 161 -0.45 5.68 -13.02
CA ILE A 161 0.99 5.71 -12.81
C ILE A 161 1.26 5.32 -11.36
N TYR A 162 1.96 4.22 -11.15
CA TYR A 162 2.60 3.92 -9.87
C TYR A 162 3.99 4.54 -9.86
N LEU A 163 4.30 5.30 -8.82
CA LEU A 163 5.57 6.01 -8.62
C LEU A 163 6.12 5.60 -7.26
N CYS A 164 7.33 5.09 -7.20
CA CYS A 164 8.04 4.84 -5.96
C CYS A 164 9.38 5.59 -5.93
N ALA A 165 9.82 5.96 -4.74
CA ALA A 165 11.08 6.66 -4.56
C ALA A 165 11.70 6.38 -3.19
N TYR A 166 13.03 6.45 -3.15
CA TYR A 166 13.79 6.45 -1.92
C TYR A 166 14.24 7.88 -1.58
N GLY A 167 13.86 8.33 -0.39
CA GLY A 167 14.33 9.57 0.20
C GLY A 167 15.70 9.39 0.86
N ARG A 168 16.30 10.49 1.32
CA ARG A 168 17.42 10.41 2.26
C ARG A 168 16.90 9.90 3.62
N TYR A 169 17.78 9.25 4.39
CA TYR A 169 17.47 8.71 5.73
C TYR A 169 16.52 7.50 5.77
N GLU A 170 16.65 6.60 4.80
CA GLU A 170 15.91 5.32 4.79
C GLU A 170 14.38 5.47 4.66
N SER A 171 13.90 6.64 4.21
CA SER A 171 12.50 6.82 3.85
C SER A 171 12.21 6.21 2.47
N TYR A 172 11.09 5.50 2.38
CA TYR A 172 10.55 4.98 1.14
C TYR A 172 9.15 5.55 0.90
N MET A 173 8.87 5.97 -0.32
CA MET A 173 7.64 6.66 -0.68
C MET A 173 7.00 6.01 -1.88
N GLU A 174 5.67 5.94 -1.89
CA GLU A 174 4.90 5.43 -3.01
C GLU A 174 3.72 6.34 -3.30
N MET A 175 3.32 6.41 -4.56
CA MET A 175 2.13 7.14 -4.97
C MET A 175 1.45 6.46 -6.15
N PHE A 176 0.11 6.41 -6.11
CA PHE A 176 -0.69 6.21 -7.31
C PHE A 176 -1.19 7.53 -7.85
N ILE A 177 -1.00 7.74 -9.15
CA ILE A 177 -1.31 8.97 -9.84
C ILE A 177 -2.23 8.65 -11.02
N GLU A 178 -3.29 9.44 -11.15
CA GLU A 178 -4.09 9.54 -12.36
C GLU A 178 -3.70 10.82 -13.11
N ALA A 179 -3.34 10.68 -14.38
CA ALA A 179 -3.03 11.79 -15.28
C ALA A 179 -4.21 12.05 -16.22
N VAL A 180 -4.75 13.26 -16.20
CA VAL A 180 -5.83 13.70 -17.10
C VAL A 180 -5.37 14.97 -17.81
N GLY A 181 -4.86 14.81 -19.04
CA GLY A 181 -4.16 15.88 -19.73
C GLY A 181 -2.93 16.33 -18.94
N GLU A 182 -2.85 17.63 -18.64
CA GLU A 182 -1.78 18.20 -17.81
C GLU A 182 -2.07 18.14 -16.30
N GLN A 183 -3.27 17.70 -15.89
CA GLN A 183 -3.59 17.62 -14.48
C GLN A 183 -3.14 16.27 -13.92
N LEU A 184 -2.46 16.30 -12.77
CA LEU A 184 -2.15 15.12 -11.98
C LEU A 184 -3.06 15.05 -10.76
N PHE A 185 -3.60 13.87 -10.50
CA PHE A 185 -4.37 13.55 -9.31
C PHE A 185 -3.66 12.45 -8.53
N GLY A 186 -3.30 12.71 -7.28
CA GLY A 186 -2.85 11.65 -6.37
C GLY A 186 -4.07 10.88 -5.85
N LEU A 187 -3.96 9.56 -5.78
CA LEU A 187 -5.03 8.65 -5.34
C LEU A 187 -4.68 7.89 -4.05
N LEU A 188 -3.39 7.61 -3.86
CA LEU A 188 -2.80 7.02 -2.66
C LEU A 188 -1.42 7.63 -2.49
N SER A 189 -1.07 8.05 -1.27
CA SER A 189 0.28 8.45 -0.88
C SER A 189 0.73 7.58 0.27
N VAL A 190 1.88 6.94 0.12
CA VAL A 190 2.53 6.10 1.13
C VAL A 190 3.86 6.73 1.51
N HIS A 191 4.14 6.82 2.80
CA HIS A 191 5.45 7.19 3.33
C HIS A 191 5.83 6.19 4.42
N LEU A 192 6.89 5.44 4.19
CA LEU A 192 7.48 4.49 5.13
C LEU A 192 8.80 5.06 5.62
N GLY A 193 9.05 5.01 6.92
CA GLY A 193 10.32 5.48 7.46
C GLY A 193 10.46 5.32 8.96
N PRO A 194 11.60 5.75 9.54
CA PRO A 194 11.91 5.53 10.96
C PRO A 194 10.90 6.13 11.94
N GLY A 195 10.15 7.15 11.51
CA GLY A 195 9.12 7.82 12.30
C GLY A 195 7.76 7.10 12.30
N GLY A 196 7.58 6.07 11.47
CA GLY A 196 6.32 5.38 11.26
C GLY A 196 5.90 5.37 9.79
N ASP A 197 4.84 4.60 9.54
CA ASP A 197 4.29 4.39 8.20
C ASP A 197 2.95 5.11 8.07
N ASP A 198 2.82 5.90 7.01
CA ASP A 198 1.62 6.68 6.70
C ASP A 198 1.02 6.22 5.38
N TYR A 199 -0.28 5.88 5.40
CA TYR A 199 -1.05 5.47 4.23
C TYR A 199 -2.24 6.41 4.04
N GLN A 200 -2.12 7.33 3.09
CA GLN A 200 -3.11 8.36 2.82
C GLN A 200 -3.89 8.01 1.55
N PHE A 201 -5.11 7.54 1.72
CA PHE A 201 -5.98 7.13 0.62
C PHE A 201 -7.01 8.23 0.29
N GLY A 202 -7.11 8.62 -0.98
CA GLY A 202 -8.08 9.60 -1.44
C GLY A 202 -7.63 10.34 -2.70
N ARG A 203 -8.60 10.82 -3.49
CA ARG A 203 -8.34 11.49 -4.77
C ARG A 203 -8.24 13.00 -4.61
N ARG A 204 -7.09 13.57 -4.94
CA ARG A 204 -6.82 15.00 -4.87
C ARG A 204 -6.03 15.50 -6.07
N ALA A 205 -6.38 16.69 -6.59
CA ALA A 205 -5.56 17.38 -7.57
C ALA A 205 -4.25 17.86 -6.93
N LEU A 206 -3.11 17.49 -7.52
CA LEU A 206 -1.82 18.02 -7.10
C LEU A 206 -1.66 19.45 -7.62
N GLU A 207 -1.23 20.35 -6.74
CA GLU A 207 -1.10 21.78 -7.04
C GLU A 207 0.21 22.35 -6.46
N GLY A 208 0.59 23.56 -6.90
CA GLY A 208 1.67 24.32 -6.29
C GLY A 208 3.01 23.57 -6.20
N ALA A 209 3.57 23.50 -4.99
CA ALA A 209 4.85 22.84 -4.74
C ALA A 209 4.78 21.32 -4.93
N GLU A 210 3.68 20.69 -4.53
CA GLU A 210 3.49 19.24 -4.63
C GLU A 210 3.44 18.79 -6.08
N LEU A 211 2.72 19.52 -6.94
CA LEU A 211 2.70 19.25 -8.38
C LEU A 211 4.10 19.35 -9.00
N ARG A 212 4.89 20.36 -8.61
CA ARG A 212 6.25 20.52 -9.12
C ARG A 212 7.16 19.39 -8.68
N ALA A 213 7.09 19.00 -7.41
CA ALA A 213 7.88 17.90 -6.86
C ALA A 213 7.57 16.58 -7.57
N ILE A 214 6.28 16.24 -7.72
CA ILE A 214 5.86 14.99 -8.36
C ILE A 214 6.15 14.99 -9.87
N ARG A 215 5.97 16.10 -10.57
CA ARG A 215 6.38 16.19 -11.99
C ARG A 215 7.88 15.96 -12.16
N ARG A 216 8.71 16.61 -11.33
CA ARG A 216 10.16 16.38 -11.32
C ARG A 216 10.49 14.90 -11.06
N ALA A 217 9.81 14.28 -10.10
CA ALA A 217 9.99 12.87 -9.78
C ALA A 217 9.64 11.96 -10.97
N LEU A 218 8.51 12.23 -11.64
CA LEU A 218 8.07 11.51 -12.85
C LEU A 218 9.06 11.67 -14.02
N ASP A 219 9.60 12.87 -14.22
CA ASP A 219 10.54 13.17 -15.30
C ASP A 219 11.88 12.43 -15.13
N MET A 220 12.31 12.19 -13.88
CA MET A 220 13.55 11.45 -13.58
C MET A 220 13.34 9.95 -13.34
N ALA A 221 12.10 9.51 -13.16
CA ALA A 221 11.78 8.13 -12.79
C ALA A 221 12.21 7.15 -13.90
N ARG A 222 12.92 6.10 -13.49
CA ARG A 222 13.25 4.99 -14.39
C ARG A 222 12.06 4.05 -14.53
N PRO A 223 11.91 3.33 -15.66
CA PRO A 223 10.87 2.32 -15.77
C PRO A 223 11.09 1.18 -14.78
N LEU A 224 10.10 0.97 -13.91
CA LEU A 224 10.03 -0.19 -13.03
C LEU A 224 9.46 -1.39 -13.82
N LYS A 225 10.05 -2.56 -13.64
CA LYS A 225 9.68 -3.78 -14.36
C LYS A 225 9.62 -4.96 -13.38
N ASP A 226 8.82 -5.94 -13.76
CA ASP A 226 8.77 -7.22 -13.06
C ASP A 226 10.17 -7.86 -13.01
N SER A 227 10.62 -8.15 -11.81
CA SER A 227 11.86 -8.88 -11.55
C SER A 227 11.68 -10.39 -11.72
N GLN A 228 10.45 -10.90 -11.57
CA GLN A 228 10.10 -12.31 -11.68
C GLN A 228 9.05 -12.56 -12.77
N PRO A 229 9.02 -13.77 -13.37
CA PRO A 229 7.93 -14.19 -14.24
C PRO A 229 6.57 -14.18 -13.51
N GLY A 230 5.50 -13.87 -14.24
CA GLY A 230 4.15 -13.95 -13.69
C GLY A 230 3.77 -15.37 -13.29
N TYR A 231 3.36 -15.54 -12.03
CA TYR A 231 2.89 -16.80 -11.45
C TYR A 231 1.43 -16.72 -10.99
N LEU A 232 0.87 -15.52 -10.85
CA LEU A 232 -0.51 -15.31 -10.42
C LEU A 232 -1.47 -15.30 -11.62
N VAL A 233 -2.52 -16.10 -11.52
CA VAL A 233 -3.61 -16.18 -12.48
C VAL A 233 -4.84 -15.50 -11.86
N PRO A 234 -5.39 -14.44 -12.50
CA PRO A 234 -6.60 -13.75 -12.04
C PRO A 234 -7.85 -14.65 -11.96
#